data_AF-A0AA35W9T1-F1
#
_entry.id   AF-A0AA35W9T1-F1
#
_cell.length_a   1.000
_cell.length_b   1.000
_cell.length_c   1.000
_cell.angle_alpha   90.00
_cell.angle_beta   90.00
_cell.angle_gamma   90.00
#
_symmetry.space_group_name_H-M   'P 1'
#
loop_
_entity.id
_entity.type
_entity.pdbx_description
1 polymer ?
#
loop_
_entity_poly.entity_id
_entity_poly.type
_entity_poly.pdbx_seq_one_letter_code
_entity_poly.pdbx_strand_id
1 'polypeptide(L)'
;MFDLRFIMVQDRFDKAKYQSRSVEELKERYFSVCNRLVKARGGEEGDMIAFDAPHEVKRKMQMERLLARTKEQVEEEEMLCAELKKIEMRKKEREKKQQDLQKLISAAEQNTSEAKKTPSTKKYSMSSKKARSTATPSHSKSDGSVVFKSYDKSSGVSLRSSKMKTPMTLGQKKTKAIDQLLDELGVGDPSGLKPMPTEQICVQFNELRNDILLLLDLKAACDACDFELQSLKHRYENLSEHQQAKISMPEATPATPKKSLGSNIFVLDAVATATGGRKRRLTISEPGLKKSRKS
;
A
#
# COMPACT_ATOMS: atom_id res chain seq x y z
N MET A 1 -29.74 -35.90 -28.59
CA MET A 1 -30.30 -36.95 -27.69
C MET A 1 -30.11 -36.63 -26.21
N PHE A 2 -29.01 -35.98 -25.75
CA PHE A 2 -28.84 -35.64 -24.31
C PHE A 2 -28.31 -34.22 -24.04
N ASP A 3 -28.33 -33.32 -25.03
CA ASP A 3 -28.03 -31.87 -24.85
C ASP A 3 -26.74 -31.57 -24.08
N LEU A 4 -25.65 -32.30 -24.37
CA LEU A 4 -24.35 -32.18 -23.68
C LEU A 4 -24.40 -32.39 -22.16
N ARG A 5 -25.44 -33.05 -21.64
CA ARG A 5 -25.53 -33.46 -20.24
C ARG A 5 -24.69 -34.72 -20.01
N PHE A 6 -23.38 -34.52 -19.86
CA PHE A 6 -22.39 -35.60 -19.82
C PHE A 6 -22.59 -36.64 -18.70
N ILE A 7 -23.26 -36.28 -17.60
CA ILE A 7 -23.61 -37.24 -16.54
C ILE A 7 -24.57 -38.31 -17.08
N MET A 8 -25.59 -37.90 -17.83
CA MET A 8 -26.53 -38.84 -18.46
C MET A 8 -25.90 -39.61 -19.62
N VAL A 9 -25.00 -38.96 -20.36
CA VAL A 9 -24.23 -39.64 -21.42
C VAL A 9 -23.37 -40.75 -20.85
N GLN A 10 -22.70 -40.51 -19.70
CA GLN A 10 -21.91 -41.52 -19.03
C GLN A 10 -22.77 -42.65 -18.45
N ASP A 11 -23.93 -42.31 -17.87
CA ASP A 11 -24.89 -43.28 -17.33
C ASP A 11 -25.41 -44.25 -18.41
N ARG A 12 -25.75 -43.71 -19.59
CA ARG A 12 -26.26 -44.47 -20.75
C ARG A 12 -25.16 -44.98 -21.69
N PHE A 13 -23.90 -44.88 -21.29
CA PHE A 13 -22.77 -45.34 -22.10
C PHE A 13 -22.76 -46.87 -22.19
N ASP A 14 -22.61 -47.42 -23.40
CA ASP A 14 -22.59 -48.86 -23.62
C ASP A 14 -21.26 -49.47 -23.14
N LYS A 15 -21.25 -49.90 -21.88
CA LYS A 15 -20.10 -50.53 -21.22
C LYS A 15 -19.90 -52.00 -21.63
N ALA A 16 -20.85 -52.62 -22.32
CA ALA A 16 -20.71 -53.98 -22.81
C ALA A 16 -19.90 -54.01 -24.12
N LYS A 17 -20.11 -53.00 -24.97
CA LYS A 17 -19.42 -52.87 -26.25
C LYS A 17 -18.10 -52.09 -26.16
N TYR A 18 -18.00 -51.14 -25.25
CA TYR A 18 -16.83 -50.26 -25.13
C TYR A 18 -16.25 -50.25 -23.72
N GLN A 19 -14.97 -49.90 -23.60
CA GLN A 19 -14.31 -49.68 -22.31
C GLN A 19 -15.05 -48.60 -21.50
N SER A 20 -15.19 -48.81 -20.19
CA SER A 20 -15.73 -47.80 -19.27
C SER A 20 -14.89 -46.52 -19.31
N ARG A 21 -15.53 -45.38 -19.49
CA ARG A 21 -14.91 -44.05 -19.50
C ARG A 21 -15.46 -43.15 -18.40
N SER A 22 -14.61 -42.28 -17.88
CA SER A 22 -15.05 -41.23 -16.95
C SER A 22 -15.80 -40.11 -17.68
N VAL A 23 -16.51 -39.25 -16.95
CA VAL A 23 -17.18 -38.06 -17.53
C VAL A 23 -16.14 -37.17 -18.20
N GLU A 24 -14.98 -37.02 -17.56
CA GLU A 24 -13.90 -36.15 -17.94
C GLU A 24 -13.24 -36.63 -19.24
N GLU A 25 -13.03 -37.94 -19.38
CA GLU A 25 -12.53 -38.56 -20.63
C GLU A 25 -13.52 -38.40 -21.79
N LEU A 26 -14.82 -38.54 -21.52
CA LEU A 26 -15.88 -38.34 -22.53
C LEU A 26 -15.92 -36.89 -23.00
N LYS A 27 -15.79 -35.93 -22.08
CA LYS A 27 -15.69 -34.50 -22.39
C LYS A 27 -14.43 -34.18 -23.18
N GLU A 28 -13.28 -34.69 -22.75
CA GLU A 28 -12.00 -34.49 -23.43
C GLU A 28 -12.06 -34.96 -24.87
N ARG A 29 -12.59 -36.17 -25.10
CA ARG A 29 -12.76 -36.71 -26.45
C ARG A 29 -13.72 -35.85 -27.29
N TYR A 30 -14.84 -35.42 -26.71
CA TYR A 30 -15.82 -34.58 -27.39
C TYR A 30 -15.21 -33.25 -27.84
N PHE A 31 -14.61 -32.48 -26.92
CA PHE A 31 -14.02 -31.18 -27.24
C PHE A 31 -12.79 -31.30 -28.15
N SER A 32 -12.01 -32.37 -28.02
CA SER A 32 -10.93 -32.69 -28.97
C SER A 32 -11.44 -32.85 -30.41
N VAL A 33 -12.59 -33.52 -30.60
CA VAL A 33 -13.22 -33.65 -31.92
C VAL A 33 -13.74 -32.31 -32.41
N CYS A 34 -14.43 -31.55 -31.54
CA CYS A 34 -14.94 -30.22 -31.89
C CYS A 34 -13.81 -29.31 -32.40
N ASN A 35 -12.69 -29.23 -31.68
CA ASN A 35 -11.56 -28.39 -32.07
C ASN A 35 -10.89 -28.87 -33.37
N ARG A 36 -10.81 -30.20 -33.59
CA ARG A 36 -10.36 -30.75 -34.87
C ARG A 36 -11.26 -30.33 -36.04
N LEU A 37 -12.57 -30.30 -35.84
CA LEU A 37 -13.54 -29.87 -36.86
C LEU A 37 -13.45 -28.36 -37.12
N VAL A 38 -13.30 -27.54 -36.08
CA VAL A 38 -13.09 -26.08 -36.21
C VAL A 38 -11.83 -25.81 -37.04
N LYS A 39 -10.72 -26.50 -36.72
CA LYS A 39 -9.47 -26.38 -37.46
C LYS A 39 -9.60 -26.81 -38.93
N ALA A 40 -10.32 -27.90 -39.20
CA ALA A 40 -10.56 -28.37 -40.56
C ALA A 40 -11.42 -27.40 -41.40
N ARG A 41 -12.22 -26.54 -40.76
CA ARG A 41 -13.06 -25.52 -41.40
C ARG A 41 -12.36 -24.17 -41.56
N GLY A 42 -11.10 -24.04 -41.13
CA GLY A 42 -10.36 -22.78 -41.17
C GLY A 42 -10.74 -21.79 -40.07
N GLY A 43 -11.33 -22.24 -38.96
CA GLY A 43 -11.61 -21.39 -37.81
C GLY A 43 -10.32 -20.94 -37.10
N GLU A 44 -10.35 -19.78 -36.47
CA GLU A 44 -9.20 -19.22 -35.74
C GLU A 44 -9.04 -19.86 -34.35
N GLU A 45 -7.90 -19.64 -33.70
CA GLU A 45 -7.63 -20.22 -32.38
C GLU A 45 -8.62 -19.76 -31.29
N GLY A 46 -9.25 -18.60 -31.46
CA GLY A 46 -10.29 -18.09 -30.56
C GLY A 46 -11.58 -18.93 -30.55
N ASP A 47 -11.83 -19.71 -31.60
CA ASP A 47 -13.01 -20.58 -31.70
C ASP A 47 -12.80 -21.96 -31.05
N MET A 48 -11.59 -22.26 -30.60
CA MET A 48 -11.27 -23.54 -29.97
C MET A 48 -11.74 -23.57 -28.52
N ILE A 49 -12.52 -24.60 -28.18
CA ILE A 49 -13.00 -24.79 -26.81
C ILE A 49 -11.88 -25.47 -26.00
N ALA A 50 -11.32 -24.74 -25.04
CA ALA A 50 -10.32 -25.28 -24.12
C ALA A 50 -11.00 -26.07 -22.99
N PHE A 51 -10.74 -27.38 -22.94
CA PHE A 51 -11.16 -28.25 -21.84
C PHE A 51 -9.91 -28.91 -21.22
N ASP A 52 -9.62 -28.56 -19.97
CA ASP A 52 -8.50 -29.12 -19.20
C ASP A 52 -8.98 -30.30 -18.35
N ALA A 53 -8.87 -31.51 -18.91
CA ALA A 53 -9.28 -32.73 -18.23
C ALA A 53 -8.50 -32.99 -16.92
N PRO A 54 -7.15 -32.86 -16.88
CA PRO A 54 -6.38 -32.96 -15.63
C PRO A 54 -6.85 -31.99 -14.53
N HIS A 55 -7.21 -30.75 -14.89
CA HIS A 55 -7.75 -29.79 -13.95
C HIS A 55 -9.11 -30.22 -13.38
N GLU A 56 -10.03 -30.62 -14.26
CA GLU A 56 -11.38 -31.04 -13.84
C GLU A 56 -11.36 -32.28 -12.93
N VAL A 57 -10.48 -33.24 -13.21
CA VAL A 57 -10.26 -34.41 -12.34
C VAL A 57 -9.77 -33.99 -10.96
N LYS A 58 -8.74 -33.13 -10.89
CA LYS A 58 -8.21 -32.62 -9.62
C LYS A 58 -9.26 -31.82 -8.84
N ARG A 59 -10.05 -31.00 -9.55
CA ARG A 59 -11.14 -30.21 -8.98
C ARG A 59 -12.19 -31.13 -8.35
N LYS A 60 -12.62 -32.17 -9.07
CA LYS A 60 -13.59 -33.15 -8.56
C LYS A 60 -13.05 -33.89 -7.33
N MET A 61 -11.81 -34.36 -7.37
CA MET A 61 -11.16 -35.03 -6.24
C MET A 61 -11.11 -34.14 -4.98
N GLN A 62 -10.81 -32.85 -5.15
CA GLN A 62 -10.82 -31.90 -4.02
C GLN A 62 -12.21 -31.69 -3.45
N MET A 63 -13.23 -31.58 -4.31
CA MET A 63 -14.62 -31.45 -3.87
C MET A 63 -15.11 -32.70 -3.15
N GLU A 64 -14.79 -33.89 -3.66
CA GLU A 64 -15.10 -35.16 -3.00
C GLU A 64 -14.44 -35.25 -1.63
N ARG A 65 -13.17 -34.82 -1.51
CA ARG A 65 -12.46 -34.77 -0.23
C ARG A 65 -13.13 -33.82 0.77
N LEU A 66 -13.59 -32.65 0.32
CA LEU A 66 -14.30 -31.70 1.17
C LEU A 66 -15.67 -32.23 1.60
N LEU A 67 -16.38 -32.90 0.69
CA LEU A 67 -17.69 -33.48 0.96
C LEU A 67 -17.60 -34.68 1.91
N ALA A 68 -16.54 -35.49 1.79
CA ALA A 68 -16.28 -36.64 2.63
C ALA A 68 -15.70 -36.27 4.02
N ARG A 69 -15.51 -34.98 4.31
CA ARG A 69 -14.96 -34.53 5.59
C ARG A 69 -15.91 -34.88 6.73
N THR A 70 -15.39 -35.54 7.76
CA THR A 70 -16.19 -35.87 8.94
C THR A 70 -16.31 -34.67 9.87
N LYS A 71 -17.38 -34.64 10.69
CA LYS A 71 -17.56 -33.58 11.70
C LYS A 71 -16.40 -33.51 12.69
N GLU A 72 -15.84 -34.64 13.09
CA GLU A 72 -14.67 -34.72 13.97
C GLU A 72 -13.43 -34.07 13.34
N GLN A 73 -13.17 -34.31 12.05
CA GLN A 73 -12.09 -33.65 11.31
C GLN A 73 -12.32 -32.14 11.17
N VAL A 74 -13.58 -31.68 11.18
CA VAL A 74 -13.88 -30.24 11.22
C VAL A 74 -13.47 -29.64 12.56
N GLU A 75 -13.95 -30.23 13.65
CA GLU A 75 -13.68 -29.76 15.01
C GLU A 75 -12.19 -29.80 15.36
N GLU A 76 -11.47 -30.86 14.95
CA GLU A 76 -10.02 -30.96 15.16
C GLU A 76 -9.24 -29.87 14.41
N GLU A 77 -9.53 -29.65 13.13
CA GLU A 77 -8.86 -28.58 12.36
C GLU A 77 -9.16 -27.19 12.92
N GLU A 78 -10.38 -26.95 13.40
CA GLU A 78 -10.76 -25.68 14.06
C GLU A 78 -9.97 -25.47 15.36
N MET A 79 -9.82 -26.53 16.17
CA MET A 79 -9.00 -26.52 17.38
C MET A 79 -7.53 -26.24 17.07
N LEU A 80 -6.95 -26.92 16.07
CA LEU A 80 -5.58 -26.70 15.62
C LEU A 80 -5.38 -25.27 15.10
N CYS A 81 -6.34 -24.74 14.34
CA CYS A 81 -6.30 -23.35 13.86
C CYS A 81 -6.33 -22.34 15.01
N ALA A 82 -7.15 -22.59 16.04
CA ALA A 82 -7.21 -21.74 17.22
C ALA A 82 -5.90 -21.80 18.03
N GLU A 83 -5.30 -22.99 18.16
CA GLU A 83 -4.03 -23.18 18.83
C GLU A 83 -2.88 -22.50 18.09
N LEU A 84 -2.80 -22.65 16.77
CA LEU A 84 -1.81 -21.97 15.93
C LEU A 84 -1.87 -20.45 16.10
N LYS A 85 -3.08 -19.85 16.06
CA LYS A 85 -3.25 -18.41 16.31
C LYS A 85 -2.75 -18.00 17.70
N LYS A 86 -2.97 -18.84 18.71
CA LYS A 86 -2.49 -18.61 20.08
C LYS A 86 -0.96 -18.65 20.15
N ILE A 87 -0.33 -19.58 19.45
CA ILE A 87 1.13 -19.69 19.34
C ILE A 87 1.72 -18.48 18.63
N GLU A 88 1.13 -18.06 17.49
CA GLU A 88 1.56 -16.89 16.74
C GLU A 88 1.47 -15.60 17.57
N MET A 89 0.38 -15.41 18.31
CA MET A 89 0.20 -14.27 19.20
C MET A 89 1.30 -14.22 20.27
N ARG A 90 1.56 -15.34 20.95
CA ARG A 90 2.62 -15.44 21.96
C ARG A 90 4.02 -15.25 21.36
N LYS A 91 4.25 -15.73 20.14
CA LYS A 91 5.52 -15.51 19.42
C LYS A 91 5.72 -14.02 19.16
N LYS A 92 4.69 -13.33 18.67
CA LYS A 92 4.73 -11.88 18.42
C LYS A 92 4.94 -11.06 19.70
N GLU A 93 4.31 -11.45 20.80
CA GLU A 93 4.54 -10.80 22.10
C GLU A 93 5.98 -10.97 22.60
N ARG A 94 6.54 -12.19 22.48
CA ARG A 94 7.94 -12.45 22.85
C ARG A 94 8.91 -11.64 21.98
N GLU A 95 8.66 -11.58 20.67
CA GLU A 95 9.47 -10.78 19.75
C GLU A 95 9.42 -9.29 20.10
N LYS A 96 8.24 -8.76 20.43
CA LYS A 96 8.09 -7.36 20.88
C LYS A 96 8.85 -7.09 22.18
N LYS A 97 8.76 -7.99 23.17
CA LYS A 97 9.50 -7.87 24.43
C LYS A 97 11.00 -7.94 24.22
N GLN A 98 11.47 -8.82 23.34
CA GLN A 98 12.89 -8.94 22.98
C GLN A 98 13.40 -7.68 22.28
N GLN A 99 12.62 -7.11 21.34
CA GLN A 99 12.96 -5.85 20.69
C GLN A 99 13.03 -4.69 21.69
N ASP A 100 12.11 -4.64 22.66
CA ASP A 100 12.10 -3.58 23.69
C ASP A 100 13.30 -3.69 24.64
N LEU A 101 13.62 -4.91 25.09
CA LEU A 101 14.82 -5.20 25.86
C LEU A 101 16.10 -4.82 25.10
N GLN A 102 16.19 -5.16 23.81
CA GLN A 102 17.33 -4.81 22.98
C GLN A 102 17.50 -3.29 22.83
N LYS A 103 16.38 -2.54 22.73
CA LYS A 103 16.41 -1.07 22.71
C LYS A 103 16.90 -0.49 24.03
N LEU A 104 16.46 -1.04 25.16
CA LEU A 104 16.94 -0.62 26.48
C LEU A 104 18.42 -0.89 26.68
N ILE A 105 18.92 -2.07 26.26
CA ILE A 105 20.35 -2.40 26.30
C ILE A 105 21.14 -1.43 25.42
N SER A 106 20.69 -1.18 24.18
CA SER A 106 21.37 -0.24 23.27
C SER A 106 21.41 1.18 23.83
N ALA A 107 20.34 1.64 24.47
CA ALA A 107 20.30 2.95 25.13
C ALA A 107 21.23 3.02 26.35
N ALA A 108 21.32 1.95 27.14
CA ALA A 108 22.23 1.87 28.28
C ALA A 108 23.71 1.86 27.83
N GLU A 109 24.06 1.14 26.76
CA GLU A 109 25.40 1.14 26.18
C GLU A 109 25.81 2.52 25.65
N GLN A 110 24.89 3.23 24.98
CA GLN A 110 25.13 4.61 24.55
C GLN A 110 25.43 5.54 25.73
N ASN A 111 24.65 5.44 26.82
CA ASN A 111 24.85 6.24 28.03
C ASN A 111 26.17 5.89 28.76
N THR A 112 26.58 4.62 28.73
CA THR A 112 27.84 4.15 29.33
C THR A 112 29.06 4.56 28.49
N SER A 113 28.90 4.68 27.17
CA SER A 113 29.96 5.12 26.25
C SER A 113 30.26 6.63 26.32
N GLU A 114 29.35 7.44 26.87
CA GLU A 114 29.62 8.85 27.16
C GLU A 114 30.45 9.06 28.45
N ALA A 115 30.46 8.08 29.37
CA ALA A 115 31.26 8.12 30.59
C ALA A 115 32.72 7.64 30.42
N LYS A 116 33.10 7.13 29.24
CA LYS A 116 34.48 6.66 28.96
C LYS A 116 34.95 7.12 27.56
N LYS A 117 35.30 8.41 27.43
CA LYS A 117 36.15 8.89 26.34
C LYS A 117 37.45 9.45 26.89
N THR A 118 38.43 8.57 27.08
CA THR A 118 39.85 8.91 26.90
C THR A 118 40.20 8.71 25.41
N PRO A 119 41.05 9.53 24.79
CA PRO A 119 41.31 9.44 23.36
C PRO A 119 42.41 8.42 23.08
N SER A 120 42.11 7.36 22.34
CA SER A 120 43.15 6.53 21.71
C SER A 120 42.77 6.15 20.28
N THR A 121 43.55 6.75 19.38
CA THR A 121 44.07 6.27 18.08
C THR A 121 43.20 5.41 17.15
N LYS A 122 42.92 6.01 15.99
CA LYS A 122 42.40 5.40 14.75
C LYS A 122 43.29 4.23 14.29
N LYS A 123 42.67 3.13 13.86
CA LYS A 123 43.22 2.24 12.83
C LYS A 123 42.19 1.97 11.75
N TYR A 124 42.53 2.39 10.54
CA TYR A 124 41.84 2.10 9.28
C TYR A 124 42.09 0.63 8.91
N SER A 125 41.04 -0.12 8.55
CA SER A 125 41.19 -1.36 7.76
C SER A 125 40.27 -1.31 6.55
N MET A 126 40.88 -1.18 5.38
CA MET A 126 40.26 -1.37 4.08
C MET A 126 39.97 -2.85 3.85
N SER A 127 38.76 -3.21 3.41
CA SER A 127 38.59 -4.41 2.59
C SER A 127 37.49 -4.21 1.54
N SER A 128 37.96 -4.34 0.31
CA SER A 128 37.34 -4.47 -1.01
C SER A 128 35.88 -4.95 -1.10
N LYS A 129 35.05 -4.17 -1.79
CA LYS A 129 33.87 -4.68 -2.53
C LYS A 129 34.13 -4.60 -4.03
N LYS A 130 34.03 -5.76 -4.68
CA LYS A 130 34.22 -5.98 -6.11
C LYS A 130 32.93 -5.63 -6.86
N ALA A 131 33.03 -4.74 -7.83
CA ALA A 131 31.98 -4.45 -8.80
C ALA A 131 32.01 -5.46 -9.95
N ARG A 132 30.84 -5.88 -10.44
CA ARG A 132 30.66 -6.16 -11.86
C ARG A 132 29.23 -5.84 -12.27
N SER A 133 29.13 -4.79 -13.08
CA SER A 133 27.96 -4.36 -13.82
C SER A 133 27.84 -5.15 -15.12
N THR A 134 26.60 -5.43 -15.50
CA THR A 134 26.18 -5.54 -16.90
C THR A 134 24.92 -4.69 -17.03
N ALA A 135 25.07 -3.58 -17.76
CA ALA A 135 24.03 -2.61 -18.03
C ALA A 135 23.30 -2.96 -19.33
N THR A 136 22.00 -2.68 -19.39
CA THR A 136 21.31 -1.99 -20.50
C THR A 136 19.94 -1.48 -20.01
N PRO A 137 19.38 -0.44 -20.64
CA PRO A 137 18.79 0.71 -19.94
C PRO A 137 17.26 0.70 -19.93
N SER A 138 16.64 1.26 -18.89
CA SER A 138 15.32 1.91 -19.00
C SER A 138 14.89 2.52 -17.66
N HIS A 139 14.62 3.83 -17.71
CA HIS A 139 13.91 4.68 -16.77
C HIS A 139 14.47 4.85 -15.35
N SER A 140 15.04 6.03 -15.15
CA SER A 140 15.26 6.71 -13.88
C SER A 140 13.98 6.68 -13.01
N LYS A 141 13.93 5.72 -12.08
CA LYS A 141 13.01 5.80 -10.95
C LYS A 141 13.74 6.54 -9.85
N SER A 142 13.27 7.75 -9.57
CA SER A 142 13.67 8.53 -8.41
C SER A 142 13.48 7.70 -7.14
N ASP A 143 14.55 7.62 -6.35
CA ASP A 143 14.59 7.02 -5.02
C ASP A 143 13.57 7.75 -4.13
N GLY A 144 12.42 7.12 -3.87
CA GLY A 144 11.37 7.66 -3.00
C GLY A 144 9.93 7.35 -3.41
N SER A 145 9.69 6.88 -4.64
CA SER A 145 8.33 6.56 -5.09
C SER A 145 7.79 5.29 -4.42
N VAL A 146 6.64 5.42 -3.73
CA VAL A 146 5.88 4.30 -3.17
C VAL A 146 5.32 3.49 -4.33
N VAL A 147 6.12 2.55 -4.85
CA VAL A 147 5.67 1.64 -5.88
C VAL A 147 4.61 0.72 -5.25
N PHE A 148 3.42 0.68 -5.84
CA PHE A 148 2.50 -0.45 -5.72
C PHE A 148 3.16 -1.70 -6.33
N LYS A 149 4.27 -2.14 -5.73
CA LYS A 149 4.85 -3.46 -5.98
C LYS A 149 3.82 -4.46 -5.50
N SER A 150 3.60 -5.48 -6.30
CA SER A 150 2.84 -6.69 -5.97
C SER A 150 3.41 -7.28 -4.68
N TYR A 151 3.01 -6.74 -3.54
CA TYR A 151 3.52 -7.14 -2.24
C TYR A 151 2.80 -8.43 -1.86
N ASP A 152 3.37 -9.55 -2.25
CA ASP A 152 3.10 -10.85 -1.63
C ASP A 152 3.72 -10.82 -0.22
N LYS A 153 3.08 -10.07 0.69
CA LYS A 153 3.51 -9.90 2.09
C LYS A 153 3.24 -11.13 2.95
N SER A 154 2.40 -12.05 2.48
CA SER A 154 2.18 -13.34 3.11
C SER A 154 2.85 -14.43 2.28
N SER A 155 3.88 -15.06 2.82
CA SER A 155 4.35 -16.35 2.31
C SER A 155 3.20 -17.36 2.42
N GLY A 156 2.65 -17.82 1.30
CA GLY A 156 1.50 -18.74 1.26
C GLY A 156 0.55 -18.47 0.09
N VAL A 157 -0.58 -19.19 0.06
CA VAL A 157 -1.65 -19.00 -0.93
C VAL A 157 -2.36 -17.67 -0.65
N SER A 158 -2.34 -16.74 -1.62
CA SER A 158 -3.00 -15.44 -1.51
C SER A 158 -4.01 -15.25 -2.65
N LEU A 159 -5.12 -14.57 -2.37
CA LEU A 159 -6.07 -14.17 -3.41
C LEU A 159 -5.47 -13.06 -4.26
N ARG A 160 -5.67 -13.12 -5.59
CA ARG A 160 -5.21 -12.06 -6.53
C ARG A 160 -5.78 -10.69 -6.16
N SER A 161 -7.00 -10.63 -5.64
CA SER A 161 -7.63 -9.41 -5.12
C SER A 161 -6.85 -8.73 -3.98
N SER A 162 -6.04 -9.49 -3.24
CA SER A 162 -5.15 -8.94 -2.20
C SER A 162 -4.07 -8.04 -2.80
N LYS A 163 -3.66 -8.29 -4.05
CA LYS A 163 -2.66 -7.48 -4.79
C LYS A 163 -3.20 -6.11 -5.21
N MET A 164 -4.51 -5.92 -5.14
CA MET A 164 -5.17 -4.65 -5.46
C MET A 164 -5.47 -3.81 -4.20
N LYS A 165 -4.96 -4.19 -3.03
CA LYS A 165 -5.12 -3.38 -1.80
C LYS A 165 -4.00 -2.35 -1.69
N THR A 166 -4.35 -1.14 -1.27
CA THR A 166 -3.37 -0.08 -1.01
C THR A 166 -2.48 -0.47 0.18
N PRO A 167 -1.14 -0.32 0.08
CA PRO A 167 -0.24 -0.63 1.19
C PRO A 167 -0.56 0.24 2.41
N MET A 168 -0.56 -0.33 3.62
CA MET A 168 -0.75 0.45 4.87
C MET A 168 0.34 1.52 5.10
N THR A 169 1.47 1.40 4.39
CA THR A 169 2.56 2.39 4.39
C THR A 169 2.19 3.67 3.63
N LEU A 170 1.18 3.62 2.77
CA LEU A 170 0.67 4.77 2.05
C LEU A 170 -0.28 5.54 2.98
N GLY A 171 0.08 6.78 3.32
CA GLY A 171 -0.67 7.59 4.28
C GLY A 171 -2.13 7.80 3.85
N GLN A 172 -3.05 7.83 4.81
CA GLN A 172 -4.50 7.88 4.57
C GLN A 172 -4.95 9.00 3.61
N LYS A 173 -4.27 10.15 3.64
CA LYS A 173 -4.57 11.27 2.73
C LYS A 173 -4.31 10.92 1.26
N LYS A 174 -3.15 10.33 0.95
CA LYS A 174 -2.81 9.89 -0.40
C LYS A 174 -3.72 8.76 -0.86
N THR A 175 -4.04 7.81 0.03
CA THR A 175 -4.98 6.72 -0.26
C THR A 175 -6.36 7.25 -0.66
N LYS A 176 -6.93 8.20 0.10
CA LYS A 176 -8.22 8.81 -0.25
C LYS A 176 -8.17 9.62 -1.53
N ALA A 177 -7.07 10.34 -1.79
CA ALA A 177 -6.90 11.08 -3.03
C ALA A 177 -6.84 10.15 -4.25
N ILE A 178 -6.20 8.98 -4.12
CA ILE A 178 -6.21 7.94 -5.16
C ILE A 178 -7.62 7.41 -5.36
N ASP A 179 -8.33 7.06 -4.29
CA ASP A 179 -9.70 6.54 -4.40
C ASP A 179 -10.63 7.56 -5.07
N GLN A 180 -10.51 8.84 -4.71
CA GLN A 180 -11.28 9.93 -5.34
C GLN A 180 -10.93 10.11 -6.83
N LEU A 181 -9.65 10.06 -7.21
CA LEU A 181 -9.26 10.18 -8.62
C LEU A 181 -9.68 8.96 -9.43
N LEU A 182 -9.70 7.77 -8.81
CA LEU A 182 -10.25 6.57 -9.43
C LEU A 182 -11.75 6.75 -9.69
N ASP A 183 -12.51 7.27 -8.72
CA ASP A 183 -13.95 7.57 -8.88
C ASP A 183 -14.20 8.57 -10.02
N GLU A 184 -13.39 9.62 -10.12
CA GLU A 184 -13.45 10.60 -11.22
C GLU A 184 -13.17 9.98 -12.60
N LEU A 185 -12.24 9.01 -12.68
CA LEU A 185 -11.93 8.28 -13.90
C LEU A 185 -12.98 7.23 -14.27
N GLY A 186 -14.04 7.05 -13.46
CA GLY A 186 -15.07 6.02 -13.66
C GLY A 186 -14.56 4.59 -13.48
N VAL A 187 -13.34 4.44 -12.96
CA VAL A 187 -12.72 3.16 -12.59
C VAL A 187 -12.94 2.86 -11.10
N GLY A 188 -13.10 3.93 -10.32
CA GLY A 188 -13.74 3.96 -9.02
C GLY A 188 -15.24 4.16 -9.18
N ASP A 189 -15.96 3.85 -8.12
CA ASP A 189 -17.17 3.04 -8.16
C ASP A 189 -18.46 3.84 -8.39
N PRO A 190 -19.19 3.66 -9.52
CA PRO A 190 -20.57 4.13 -9.64
C PRO A 190 -21.61 3.05 -9.28
N SER A 191 -21.24 1.78 -9.06
CA SER A 191 -22.20 0.65 -8.99
C SER A 191 -21.85 -0.53 -8.06
N GLY A 192 -20.92 -0.41 -7.12
CA GLY A 192 -20.51 -1.43 -6.15
C GLY A 192 -19.48 -2.47 -6.63
N LEU A 193 -18.95 -2.38 -7.86
CA LEU A 193 -18.20 -3.49 -8.48
C LEU A 193 -16.74 -3.12 -8.75
N LYS A 194 -15.85 -3.51 -7.84
CA LYS A 194 -14.40 -3.51 -8.11
C LYS A 194 -14.11 -4.35 -9.37
N PRO A 195 -13.20 -3.90 -10.25
CA PRO A 195 -12.88 -4.65 -11.46
C PRO A 195 -12.41 -6.06 -11.11
N MET A 196 -12.84 -7.03 -11.93
CA MET A 196 -12.66 -8.45 -11.64
C MET A 196 -11.15 -8.75 -11.44
N PRO A 197 -10.71 -9.43 -10.35
CA PRO A 197 -9.29 -9.57 -10.03
C PRO A 197 -8.53 -10.59 -10.90
N THR A 198 -8.56 -10.41 -12.22
CA THR A 198 -7.70 -11.16 -13.16
C THR A 198 -6.26 -10.68 -13.06
N GLU A 199 -5.33 -11.49 -13.56
CA GLU A 199 -3.91 -11.15 -13.54
C GLU A 199 -3.60 -9.85 -14.29
N GLN A 200 -4.15 -9.69 -15.49
CA GLN A 200 -3.95 -8.51 -16.32
C GLN A 200 -4.56 -7.25 -15.67
N ILE A 201 -5.77 -7.36 -15.12
CA ILE A 201 -6.44 -6.25 -14.45
C ILE A 201 -5.65 -5.80 -13.21
N CYS A 202 -5.14 -6.74 -12.40
CA CYS A 202 -4.33 -6.40 -11.24
C CYS A 202 -3.07 -5.62 -11.60
N VAL A 203 -2.41 -5.97 -12.71
CA VAL A 203 -1.20 -5.28 -13.19
C VAL A 203 -1.55 -3.87 -13.64
N GLN A 204 -2.49 -3.73 -14.57
CA GLN A 204 -2.91 -2.43 -15.13
C GLN A 204 -3.44 -1.49 -14.05
N PHE A 205 -4.22 -2.02 -13.10
CA PHE A 205 -4.78 -1.23 -12.02
C PHE A 205 -3.72 -0.71 -11.04
N ASN A 206 -2.67 -1.49 -10.78
CA ASN A 206 -1.55 -1.03 -9.95
C ASN A 206 -0.64 -0.05 -10.69
N GLU A 207 -0.50 -0.18 -12.02
CA GLU A 207 0.19 0.79 -12.87
C GLU A 207 -0.54 2.14 -12.83
N LEU A 208 -1.85 2.15 -13.08
CA LEU A 208 -2.70 3.35 -12.97
C LEU A 208 -2.53 4.06 -11.61
N ARG A 209 -2.50 3.31 -10.50
CA ARG A 209 -2.30 3.90 -9.17
C ARG A 209 -0.93 4.51 -8.96
N ASN A 210 0.11 3.95 -9.58
CA ASN A 210 1.44 4.56 -9.55
C ASN A 210 1.44 5.88 -10.34
N ASP A 211 0.75 5.91 -11.48
CA ASP A 211 0.62 7.12 -12.31
C ASP A 211 -0.17 8.21 -11.58
N ILE A 212 -1.27 7.83 -10.89
CA ILE A 212 -2.03 8.75 -10.03
C ILE A 212 -1.15 9.29 -8.90
N LEU A 213 -0.34 8.44 -8.26
CA LEU A 213 0.59 8.90 -7.22
C LEU A 213 1.61 9.89 -7.75
N LEU A 214 2.18 9.62 -8.93
CA LEU A 214 3.11 10.53 -9.59
C LEU A 214 2.44 11.87 -9.91
N LEU A 215 1.20 11.84 -10.42
CA LEU A 215 0.42 13.04 -10.69
C LEU A 215 0.20 13.88 -9.42
N LEU A 216 -0.12 13.25 -8.29
CA LEU A 216 -0.30 13.95 -7.02
C LEU A 216 1.01 14.58 -6.51
N ASP A 217 2.14 13.90 -6.68
CA ASP A 217 3.45 14.44 -6.28
C ASP A 217 3.89 15.60 -7.20
N LEU A 218 3.62 15.50 -8.51
CA LEU A 218 3.85 16.58 -9.47
C LEU A 218 2.95 17.78 -9.20
N LYS A 219 1.66 17.55 -8.89
CA LYS A 219 0.73 18.62 -8.51
C LYS A 219 1.23 19.39 -7.29
N ALA A 220 1.68 18.68 -6.26
CA ALA A 220 2.23 19.31 -5.07
C ALA A 220 3.50 20.13 -5.37
N ALA A 221 4.35 19.67 -6.29
CA ALA A 221 5.52 20.42 -6.73
C ALA A 221 5.13 21.68 -7.52
N CYS A 222 4.14 21.60 -8.43
CA CYS A 222 3.61 22.76 -9.14
C CYS A 222 3.01 23.79 -8.17
N ASP A 223 2.17 23.35 -7.23
CA ASP A 223 1.54 24.23 -6.24
C ASP A 223 2.60 24.97 -5.39
N ALA A 224 3.74 24.31 -5.11
CA ALA A 224 4.88 24.94 -4.41
C ALA A 224 5.59 26.00 -5.26
N CYS A 225 5.87 25.70 -6.54
CA CYS A 225 6.45 26.66 -7.48
C CYS A 225 5.55 27.89 -7.68
N ASP A 226 4.23 27.68 -7.79
CA ASP A 226 3.26 28.77 -7.93
C ASP A 226 3.23 29.67 -6.69
N PHE A 227 3.31 29.08 -5.49
CA PHE A 227 3.40 29.83 -4.24
C PHE A 227 4.69 30.66 -4.17
N GLU A 228 5.83 30.10 -4.55
CA GLU A 228 7.10 30.83 -4.60
C GLU A 228 7.04 32.00 -5.58
N LEU A 229 6.46 31.80 -6.77
CA LEU A 229 6.26 32.87 -7.76
C LEU A 229 5.36 33.98 -7.24
N GLN A 230 4.23 33.64 -6.60
CA GLN A 230 3.33 34.63 -5.99
C GLN A 230 4.03 35.40 -4.87
N SER A 231 4.80 34.71 -4.02
CA SER A 231 5.59 35.35 -2.98
C SER A 231 6.63 36.31 -3.56
N LEU A 232 7.30 35.93 -4.65
CA LEU A 232 8.29 36.76 -5.34
C LEU A 232 7.64 37.99 -5.97
N LYS A 233 6.49 37.83 -6.64
CA LYS A 233 5.72 38.94 -7.22
C LYS A 233 5.35 39.96 -6.15
N HIS A 234 4.80 39.51 -5.02
CA HIS A 234 4.42 40.42 -3.93
C HIS A 234 5.63 41.16 -3.34
N ARG A 235 6.79 40.49 -3.19
CA ARG A 235 8.04 41.16 -2.76
C ARG A 235 8.52 42.19 -3.77
N TYR A 236 8.41 41.89 -5.06
CA TYR A 236 8.79 42.79 -6.15
C TYR A 236 7.89 44.04 -6.17
N GLU A 237 6.58 43.87 -6.05
CA GLU A 237 5.61 44.97 -5.97
C GLU A 237 5.93 45.92 -4.81
N ASN A 238 6.12 45.38 -3.59
CA ASN A 238 6.48 46.18 -2.42
C ASN A 238 7.80 46.97 -2.62
N LEU A 239 8.82 46.36 -3.23
CA LEU A 239 10.09 47.05 -3.53
C LEU A 239 9.92 48.13 -4.60
N SER A 240 9.09 47.90 -5.61
CA SER A 240 8.83 48.86 -6.69
C SER A 240 8.03 50.08 -6.20
N GLU A 241 7.07 49.88 -5.29
CA GLU A 241 6.35 50.96 -4.61
C GLU A 241 7.30 51.80 -3.75
N HIS A 242 8.22 51.17 -3.01
CA HIS A 242 9.26 51.87 -2.27
C HIS A 242 10.27 52.62 -3.16
N GLN A 243 10.55 52.11 -4.35
CA GLN A 243 11.40 52.77 -5.34
C GLN A 243 10.69 53.99 -5.95
N GLN A 244 9.40 53.89 -6.27
CA GLN A 244 8.59 55.01 -6.76
C GLN A 244 8.40 56.10 -5.68
N ALA A 245 8.20 55.71 -4.42
CA ALA A 245 8.13 56.65 -3.30
C ALA A 245 9.46 57.39 -3.06
N LYS A 246 10.61 56.76 -3.35
CA LYS A 246 11.93 57.41 -3.28
C LYS A 246 12.22 58.36 -4.44
N ILE A 247 11.70 58.08 -5.64
CA ILE A 247 11.92 58.93 -6.84
C ILE A 247 11.01 60.16 -6.83
N SER A 248 9.87 60.13 -6.13
CA SER A 248 8.94 61.26 -6.02
C SER A 248 9.30 62.32 -4.96
N MET A 249 10.47 62.23 -4.32
CA MET A 249 10.93 63.22 -3.33
C MET A 249 12.12 64.02 -3.88
N PRO A 250 12.01 65.34 -4.09
CA PRO A 250 13.17 66.16 -4.42
C PRO A 250 13.97 66.50 -3.14
N GLU A 251 15.26 66.18 -3.26
CA GLU A 251 16.49 66.73 -2.68
C GLU A 251 16.41 67.78 -1.55
N ALA A 252 17.12 67.50 -0.45
CA ALA A 252 17.25 68.33 0.75
C ALA A 252 18.50 69.24 0.71
N THR A 253 18.41 70.43 1.34
CA THR A 253 19.58 71.22 1.78
C THR A 253 19.82 71.05 3.29
N PRO A 254 21.08 71.03 3.79
CA PRO A 254 21.38 70.75 5.20
C PRO A 254 21.61 72.04 6.02
N ALA A 255 21.08 72.08 7.25
CA ALA A 255 21.59 72.92 8.34
C ALA A 255 21.24 72.32 9.72
N THR A 256 22.22 72.32 10.62
CA THR A 256 22.31 71.61 11.91
C THR A 256 21.66 72.40 13.11
N PRO A 257 21.86 72.06 14.40
CA PRO A 257 20.92 71.31 15.25
C PRO A 257 20.43 72.07 16.52
N LYS A 258 19.25 71.74 17.10
CA LYS A 258 18.87 72.13 18.48
C LYS A 258 18.04 71.05 19.21
N LYS A 259 18.12 71.11 20.55
CA LYS A 259 17.92 70.09 21.60
C LYS A 259 16.47 69.72 22.00
N SER A 260 16.34 68.49 22.55
CA SER A 260 15.46 68.00 23.65
C SER A 260 13.93 68.06 23.44
N LEU A 261 13.07 67.16 23.93
CA LEU A 261 13.02 66.29 25.11
C LEU A 261 11.96 65.16 24.84
N GLY A 262 11.92 64.12 25.68
CA GLY A 262 11.15 62.84 25.58
C GLY A 262 9.69 62.86 25.07
N SER A 263 9.05 61.73 24.74
CA SER A 263 9.18 60.39 25.29
C SER A 263 8.39 59.34 24.46
N ASN A 264 8.85 58.09 24.52
CA ASN A 264 8.10 56.82 24.55
C ASN A 264 7.49 56.17 23.27
N ILE A 265 7.93 54.89 23.10
CA ILE A 265 7.17 53.69 22.64
C ILE A 265 7.04 53.54 21.10
N PHE A 266 7.42 52.45 20.41
CA PHE A 266 7.39 51.01 20.69
C PHE A 266 8.55 50.30 19.95
N VAL A 267 9.32 49.46 20.64
CA VAL A 267 10.17 48.42 20.03
C VAL A 267 9.32 47.16 19.93
N LEU A 268 9.22 46.57 18.74
CA LEU A 268 8.72 45.21 18.56
C LEU A 268 9.72 44.45 17.69
N ASP A 269 10.64 43.78 18.38
CA ASP A 269 11.16 42.48 17.98
C ASP A 269 10.09 41.43 18.28
N ALA A 270 9.84 40.51 17.35
CA ALA A 270 9.06 39.31 17.59
C ALA A 270 9.41 38.21 16.57
N VAL A 271 10.53 37.55 16.82
CA VAL A 271 10.64 36.10 17.08
C VAL A 271 9.44 35.21 16.69
N ALA A 272 9.80 34.11 16.02
CA ALA A 272 9.03 32.91 15.78
C ALA A 272 8.34 32.33 17.05
N THR A 273 7.06 31.96 16.93
CA THR A 273 6.40 30.93 17.75
C THR A 273 5.34 30.23 16.87
N ALA A 274 5.47 28.95 16.55
CA ALA A 274 5.16 27.79 17.39
C ALA A 274 3.68 27.73 17.82
N THR A 275 2.85 27.04 17.04
CA THR A 275 1.51 26.59 17.45
C THR A 275 1.60 25.19 18.10
N GLY A 276 1.77 25.16 19.43
CA GLY A 276 1.30 24.06 20.29
C GLY A 276 0.01 24.51 20.99
N GLY A 277 -0.92 23.68 21.46
CA GLY A 277 -0.97 22.25 21.70
C GLY A 277 -2.21 21.90 22.54
N ARG A 278 -2.41 20.60 22.75
CA ARG A 278 -3.16 19.90 23.82
C ARG A 278 -3.95 20.74 24.85
N LYS A 279 -5.26 20.51 24.91
CA LYS A 279 -6.09 20.73 26.11
C LYS A 279 -5.94 19.54 27.07
N ARG A 280 -5.48 19.78 28.30
CA ARG A 280 -5.71 18.94 29.48
C ARG A 280 -6.60 19.72 30.44
N ARG A 281 -7.72 19.11 30.86
CA ARG A 281 -8.64 19.63 31.88
C ARG A 281 -8.49 18.73 33.11
N LEU A 282 -8.15 19.31 34.25
CA LEU A 282 -8.17 18.69 35.57
C LEU A 282 -9.20 19.46 36.42
N THR A 283 -10.13 18.74 37.04
CA THR A 283 -10.89 19.18 38.21
C THR A 283 -11.05 17.99 39.15
N ILE A 284 -10.84 18.25 40.44
CA ILE A 284 -10.57 17.33 41.56
C ILE A 284 -11.88 16.87 42.26
N SER A 285 -11.85 15.62 42.75
CA SER A 285 -12.60 14.85 43.82
C SER A 285 -13.83 15.46 44.52
N GLU A 286 -14.84 14.75 45.09
CA GLU A 286 -15.16 13.36 45.52
C GLU A 286 -16.67 13.40 46.00
N PRO A 287 -17.30 12.42 46.71
CA PRO A 287 -17.20 10.94 46.73
C PRO A 287 -18.58 10.20 46.60
N GLY A 288 -18.51 8.89 46.33
CA GLY A 288 -19.33 7.82 46.94
C GLY A 288 -20.82 7.64 46.58
N LEU A 289 -21.17 6.49 45.97
CA LEU A 289 -22.17 5.54 46.53
C LEU A 289 -22.18 4.20 45.76
N LYS A 290 -21.96 3.11 46.50
CA LYS A 290 -22.08 1.71 46.03
C LYS A 290 -23.55 1.29 45.99
N LYS A 291 -24.00 0.62 44.92
CA LYS A 291 -25.16 -0.30 44.97
C LYS A 291 -24.92 -1.58 44.18
N SER A 292 -24.71 -2.64 44.95
CA SER A 292 -25.30 -3.98 44.87
C SER A 292 -25.79 -4.53 43.52
N ARG A 293 -25.20 -5.66 43.14
CA ARG A 293 -25.73 -6.66 42.18
C ARG A 293 -26.88 -7.43 42.84
N LYS A 294 -27.99 -7.59 42.11
CA LYS A 294 -28.96 -8.66 42.36
C LYS A 294 -28.68 -9.83 41.41
N SER A 295 -28.94 -11.03 41.95
CA SER A 295 -28.94 -12.35 41.33
C SER A 295 -29.62 -12.43 39.98
#